data_AF-L9UGF4-F1
#
_entry.id   AF-L9UGF4-F1
#
_cell.length_a   1.000
_cell.length_b   1.000
_cell.length_c   1.000
_cell.angle_alpha   90.00
_cell.angle_beta   90.00
_cell.angle_gamma   90.00
#
_symmetry.space_group_name_H-M   'P 1'
#
loop_
_entity.id
_entity.type
_entity.pdbx_description
1 polymer ?
#
loop_
_entity_poly.entity_id
_entity_poly.type
_entity_poly.pdbx_seq_one_letter_code
_entity_poly.pdbx_strand_id
1 'polypeptide(L)' 'MKSDIPTGTLQSIAKQSGAKDFHSWCEWIEQTL' A
#
# COMPACT_ATOMS: atom_id res chain seq x y z
N MET A 1 4.59 -6.01 21.84
CA MET A 1 5.51 -5.91 20.69
C MET A 1 4.63 -5.68 19.47
N LYS A 2 4.74 -4.53 18.79
CA LYS A 2 3.96 -4.30 17.56
C LYS A 2 4.56 -5.19 16.48
N SER A 3 3.78 -6.12 15.96
CA SER A 3 4.15 -6.86 14.77
C SER A 3 4.02 -5.90 13.60
N ASP A 4 5.14 -5.47 13.04
CA ASP A 4 5.10 -4.67 11.83
C ASP A 4 4.41 -5.46 10.72
N ILE A 5 3.57 -4.78 9.95
CA ILE A 5 2.98 -5.38 8.76
C ILE A 5 4.13 -5.60 7.76
N PRO A 6 4.36 -6.83 7.26
CA PRO A 6 5.41 -7.05 6.28
C PRO A 6 5.21 -6.18 5.03
N THR A 7 6.29 -5.60 4.50
CA THR A 7 6.24 -4.76 3.30
C THR A 7 5.55 -5.48 2.13
N GLY A 8 5.79 -6.79 1.97
CA GLY A 8 5.16 -7.59 0.93
C GLY A 8 3.63 -7.69 1.05
N THR A 9 3.09 -7.60 2.27
CA THR A 9 1.64 -7.56 2.50
C THR A 9 1.06 -6.24 1.99
N LEU A 10 1.67 -5.11 2.33
CA LEU A 10 1.24 -3.79 1.85
C LEU A 10 1.35 -3.67 0.33
N GLN A 11 2.41 -4.18 -0.27
CA GLN A 11 2.57 -4.24 -1.73
C GLN A 11 1.50 -5.12 -2.40
N SER A 12 1.13 -6.24 -1.77
CA SER A 12 0.06 -7.11 -2.28
C SER A 12 -1.31 -6.44 -2.25
N ILE A 13 -1.58 -5.64 -1.21
CA ILE A 13 -2.80 -4.84 -1.11
C ILE A 13 -2.82 -3.78 -2.21
N ALA A 14 -1.72 -3.03 -2.39
CA ALA A 14 -1.62 -2.02 -3.45
C ALA A 14 -1.93 -2.60 -4.84
N LYS A 15 -1.38 -3.77 -5.16
CA LYS A 15 -1.67 -4.49 -6.40
C LYS A 15 -3.14 -4.90 -6.51
N GLN A 16 -3.73 -5.41 -5.41
CA GLN A 16 -5.15 -5.81 -5.38
C GLN A 16 -6.11 -4.63 -5.53
N SER A 17 -5.72 -3.43 -5.09
CA SER A 17 -6.46 -2.19 -5.31
C SER A 17 -6.34 -1.66 -6.75
N GLY A 18 -5.56 -2.30 -7.62
CA GLY A 18 -5.37 -1.88 -9.01
C GLY A 18 -4.33 -0.78 -9.19
N ALA A 19 -3.49 -0.52 -8.19
CA ALA A 19 -2.42 0.46 -8.33
C ALA A 19 -1.32 -0.01 -9.29
N LYS A 20 -0.75 0.92 -10.05
CA LYS A 20 0.37 0.67 -10.96
C LYS A 20 1.61 0.17 -10.20
N ASP A 21 1.89 0.77 -9.05
CA ASP A 21 2.96 0.41 -8.14
C ASP A 21 2.62 0.85 -6.71
N PHE A 22 3.43 0.41 -5.75
CA PHE A 22 3.22 0.71 -4.34
C PHE A 22 3.30 2.21 -4.03
N HIS A 23 4.13 2.96 -4.76
CA HIS A 23 4.29 4.39 -4.52
C HIS A 23 3.05 5.17 -4.98
N SER A 24 2.54 4.86 -6.16
CA SER A 24 1.28 5.39 -6.71
C SER A 24 0.09 5.11 -5.78
N TRP A 25 0.09 3.94 -5.12
CA TRP A 25 -0.90 3.60 -4.10
C TRP A 25 -0.79 4.47 -2.85
N CYS A 26 0.43 4.74 -2.37
CA CYS A 26 0.65 5.67 -1.25
C CYS A 26 0.20 7.10 -1.59
N GLU A 27 0.53 7.60 -2.79
CA GLU A 27 0.08 8.92 -3.25
C GLU A 27 -1.44 9.01 -3.32
N TRP A 28 -2.09 7.96 -3.81
CA TRP A 28 -3.55 7.90 -3.87
C TRP A 28 -4.20 7.96 -2.48
N ILE A 29 -3.66 7.22 -1.51
CA ILE A 29 -4.14 7.27 -0.11
C ILE A 29 -3.99 8.67 0.46
N GLU A 30 -2.83 9.30 0.29
CA GLU A 30 -2.55 10.65 0.80
C GLU A 30 -3.52 11.69 0.20
N GLN A 31 -3.90 11.52 -1.07
CA GLN A 31 -4.84 12.43 -1.75
C GLN A 31 -6.32 12.16 -1.40
N THR A 32 -6.63 11.01 -0.83
CA THR A 32 -8.01 10.59 -0.49
C THR A 32 -8.33 10.81 1.00
N LEU A 33 -7.31 11.04 1.83
CA LEU A 33 -7.41 11.42 3.24
C LEU A 33 -7.58 12.93 3.41
#